data_AF-A0A1D6P892-F1
#
_entry.id   AF-A0A1D6P892-F1
#
_cell.length_a   1.000
_cell.length_b   1.000
_cell.length_c   1.000
_cell.angle_alpha   90.00
_cell.angle_beta   90.00
_cell.angle_gamma   90.00
#
_symmetry.space_group_name_H-M   'P 1'
#
loop_
_entity.id
_entity.type
_entity.pdbx_description
1 polymer ?
#
loop_
_entity_poly.entity_id
_entity_poly.type
_entity_poly.pdbx_seq_one_letter_code
_entity_poly.pdbx_strand_id
1 'polypeptide(L)'
;MPPSGQDWPLVSDMVATNQRLLVFTSVSSKQSAEGIAYQWNFMVENNYGDDGMDAGKCSNRAESAPLNDNTKSLVLMNYFPSLPVKFTACLQHSQSLVDMVSTCYGAAGNRWANFVAVDYYKRSDGGGAFQATDLLNGRLLCGCQDIRACSQGSGVVCSA
;
A
#
# COMPACT_ATOMS: atom_id res chain seq x y z
N MET A 1 9.02 -9.70 -11.79
CA MET A 1 8.45 -9.85 -10.44
C MET A 1 9.16 -10.98 -9.76
N PRO A 2 9.63 -10.81 -8.51
CA PRO A 2 10.19 -11.91 -7.75
C PRO A 2 9.15 -13.05 -7.68
N PRO A 3 9.52 -14.31 -7.96
CA PRO A 3 8.68 -15.46 -7.67
C PRO A 3 8.29 -15.47 -6.19
N SER A 4 7.14 -16.07 -5.86
CA SER A 4 6.55 -16.09 -4.52
C SER A 4 7.59 -16.32 -3.42
N GLY A 5 7.84 -15.28 -2.62
CA GLY A 5 8.73 -15.33 -1.44
C GLY A 5 10.17 -14.84 -1.66
N GLN A 6 10.56 -14.44 -2.88
CA GLN A 6 11.85 -13.77 -3.08
C GLN A 6 11.76 -12.28 -2.83
N ASP A 7 12.86 -11.74 -2.30
CA ASP A 7 12.99 -10.30 -2.07
C ASP A 7 12.98 -9.53 -3.38
N TRP A 8 12.45 -8.31 -3.29
CA TRP A 8 12.52 -7.36 -4.38
C TRP A 8 13.94 -6.82 -4.51
N PRO A 9 14.39 -6.44 -5.73
CA PRO A 9 15.63 -5.69 -5.88
C PRO A 9 15.61 -4.47 -4.97
N LEU A 10 16.77 -4.11 -4.43
CA LEU A 10 16.87 -2.91 -3.62
C LEU A 10 16.51 -1.69 -4.49
N VAL A 11 15.95 -0.66 -3.87
CA VAL A 11 15.69 0.62 -4.56
C VAL A 11 17.01 1.17 -5.15
N SER A 12 18.14 0.97 -4.49
CA SER A 12 19.47 1.31 -5.01
C SER A 12 19.77 0.60 -6.33
N ASP A 13 19.42 -0.67 -6.46
CA ASP A 13 19.67 -1.49 -7.66
C ASP A 13 18.75 -1.06 -8.80
N MET A 14 17.47 -0.81 -8.49
CA MET A 14 16.49 -0.24 -9.43
C MET A 14 16.91 1.14 -9.94
N VAL A 15 17.52 1.96 -9.07
CA VAL A 15 18.09 3.26 -9.43
C VAL A 15 19.32 3.11 -10.31
N ALA A 16 20.26 2.25 -9.92
CA ALA A 16 21.52 1.99 -10.63
C ALA A 16 21.30 1.41 -12.03
N THR A 17 20.25 0.60 -12.21
CA THR A 17 19.88 -0.02 -13.49
C THR A 17 18.86 0.79 -14.29
N ASN A 18 18.40 1.93 -13.76
CA ASN A 18 17.36 2.78 -14.34
C ASN A 18 16.03 2.03 -14.64
N GLN A 19 15.66 1.08 -13.78
CA GLN A 19 14.42 0.30 -13.88
C GLN A 19 13.58 0.50 -12.62
N ARG A 20 12.67 1.49 -12.63
CA ARG A 20 11.91 1.94 -11.45
C ARG A 20 10.40 1.80 -11.60
N LEU A 21 9.95 0.98 -12.54
CA LEU A 21 8.54 0.86 -12.89
C LEU A 21 8.03 -0.53 -12.54
N LEU A 22 6.96 -0.57 -11.74
CA LEU A 22 6.21 -1.78 -11.44
C LEU A 22 4.87 -1.70 -12.15
N VAL A 23 4.54 -2.74 -12.92
CA VAL A 23 3.29 -2.80 -13.68
C VAL A 23 2.59 -4.13 -13.37
N PHE A 24 1.32 -4.02 -13.01
CA PHE A 24 0.42 -5.15 -12.88
C PHE A 24 -0.73 -5.01 -13.87
N THR A 25 -1.36 -6.13 -14.20
CA THR A 25 -2.54 -6.20 -15.06
C THR A 25 -3.69 -6.87 -14.31
N SER A 26 -4.91 -6.39 -14.52
CA SER A 26 -6.14 -7.06 -14.09
C SER A 26 -6.66 -8.07 -15.12
N VAL A 27 -5.97 -8.25 -16.25
CA VAL A 27 -6.30 -9.22 -17.30
C VAL A 27 -5.33 -10.39 -17.23
N SER A 28 -5.84 -11.59 -16.91
CA SER A 28 -5.01 -12.78 -16.66
C SER A 28 -4.17 -13.23 -17.87
N SER A 29 -4.73 -13.13 -19.08
CA SER A 29 -4.04 -13.55 -20.32
C SER A 29 -2.79 -12.70 -20.64
N LYS A 30 -2.72 -11.45 -20.16
CA LYS A 30 -1.55 -10.59 -20.35
C LYS A 30 -0.31 -11.09 -19.60
N GLN A 31 -0.47 -11.93 -18.58
CA GLN A 31 0.67 -12.51 -17.89
C GLN A 31 1.45 -13.48 -18.78
N SER A 32 0.76 -14.36 -19.52
CA SER A 32 1.44 -15.27 -20.45
C SER A 32 1.79 -14.60 -21.78
N ALA A 33 0.95 -13.68 -22.27
CA ALA A 33 1.15 -13.05 -23.58
C ALA A 33 2.14 -11.86 -23.57
N GLU A 34 2.16 -11.07 -22.51
CA GLU A 34 2.94 -9.82 -22.43
C GLU A 34 3.97 -9.82 -21.29
N GLY A 35 3.96 -10.85 -20.44
CA GLY A 35 4.83 -10.93 -19.25
C GLY A 35 4.46 -9.94 -18.13
N ILE A 36 3.30 -9.28 -18.21
CA ILE A 36 2.83 -8.35 -17.18
C ILE A 36 2.15 -9.13 -16.07
N ALA A 37 2.61 -8.95 -14.84
CA ALA A 37 2.13 -9.72 -13.69
C ALA A 37 0.62 -9.53 -13.44
N TYR A 38 -0.13 -10.62 -13.43
CA TYR A 38 -1.57 -10.59 -13.14
C TYR A 38 -1.80 -10.33 -11.66
N GLN A 39 -2.37 -9.17 -11.33
CA GLN A 39 -2.36 -8.62 -9.97
C GLN A 39 -2.94 -9.56 -8.91
N TRP A 40 -4.02 -10.30 -9.24
CA TRP A 40 -4.70 -11.20 -8.31
C TRP A 40 -3.89 -12.45 -7.93
N ASN A 41 -2.75 -12.69 -8.58
CA ASN A 41 -1.78 -13.70 -8.15
C ASN A 41 -0.85 -13.19 -7.04
N PHE A 42 -0.67 -11.88 -6.90
CA PHE A 42 0.39 -11.29 -6.07
C PHE A 42 -0.13 -10.47 -4.89
N MET A 43 -1.29 -9.81 -5.02
CA MET A 43 -1.80 -8.90 -4.01
C MET A 43 -3.23 -9.18 -3.60
N VAL A 44 -3.54 -8.85 -2.35
CA VAL A 44 -4.90 -8.56 -1.87
C VAL A 44 -5.14 -7.06 -1.92
N GLU A 45 -6.38 -6.65 -2.19
CA GLU A 45 -6.77 -5.25 -2.40
C GLU A 45 -8.09 -4.96 -1.69
N ASN A 46 -8.18 -3.87 -0.92
CA ASN A 46 -9.46 -3.44 -0.35
C ASN A 46 -10.32 -2.70 -1.39
N ASN A 47 -11.60 -2.57 -1.10
CA ASN A 47 -12.54 -1.93 -2.00
C ASN A 47 -12.12 -0.47 -2.28
N TYR A 48 -12.51 0.04 -3.45
CA TYR A 48 -12.26 1.43 -3.83
C TYR A 48 -13.50 2.28 -3.63
N GLY A 49 -13.38 3.59 -3.87
CA GLY A 49 -14.51 4.51 -3.73
C GLY A 49 -14.92 4.70 -2.28
N ASP A 50 -16.17 5.09 -2.09
CA ASP A 50 -16.68 5.43 -0.75
C ASP A 50 -16.67 4.23 0.20
N ASP A 51 -16.86 3.01 -0.33
CA ASP A 51 -16.75 1.76 0.44
C ASP A 51 -15.34 1.51 0.98
N GLY A 52 -14.31 1.94 0.24
CA GLY A 52 -12.91 1.89 0.66
C GLY A 52 -12.53 2.92 1.71
N MET A 53 -13.42 3.89 1.97
CA MET A 53 -13.23 4.97 2.92
C MET A 53 -14.12 4.85 4.17
N ASP A 54 -14.93 3.79 4.29
CA ASP A 54 -15.84 3.57 5.42
C ASP A 54 -15.05 3.37 6.73
N ALA A 55 -15.11 4.36 7.61
CA ALA A 55 -14.30 4.42 8.82
C ALA A 55 -14.43 3.14 9.68
N GLY A 56 -13.28 2.52 9.99
CA GLY A 56 -13.22 1.31 10.81
C GLY A 56 -13.59 0.03 10.06
N LYS A 57 -13.88 0.09 8.75
CA LYS A 57 -14.09 -1.10 7.91
C LYS A 57 -13.12 -1.11 6.73
N CYS A 58 -12.60 -2.29 6.44
CA CYS A 58 -11.75 -2.52 5.27
C CYS A 58 -12.19 -3.83 4.62
N SER A 59 -13.08 -3.74 3.63
CA SER A 59 -13.59 -4.89 2.88
C SER A 59 -12.70 -5.18 1.69
N ASN A 60 -12.57 -6.45 1.29
CA ASN A 60 -11.85 -6.79 0.06
C ASN A 60 -12.63 -6.30 -1.17
N ARG A 61 -11.88 -5.93 -2.20
CA ARG A 61 -12.42 -5.75 -3.54
C ARG A 61 -12.95 -7.10 -4.07
N ALA A 62 -13.99 -7.06 -4.90
CA ALA A 62 -14.70 -8.26 -5.35
C ALA A 62 -13.83 -9.27 -6.11
N GLU A 63 -12.91 -8.78 -6.94
CA GLU A 63 -11.98 -9.62 -7.70
C GLU A 63 -10.77 -10.09 -6.88
N SER A 64 -10.53 -9.47 -5.72
CA SER A 64 -9.46 -9.83 -4.79
C SER A 64 -9.84 -11.06 -3.97
N ALA A 65 -8.84 -11.86 -3.62
CA ALA A 65 -8.95 -12.80 -2.51
C ALA A 65 -9.24 -12.05 -1.18
N PRO A 66 -9.71 -12.75 -0.13
CA PRO A 66 -9.88 -12.15 1.20
C PRO A 66 -8.59 -11.46 1.67
N LEU A 67 -8.70 -10.31 2.35
CA LEU A 67 -7.53 -9.50 2.73
C LEU A 67 -6.53 -10.25 3.63
N ASN A 68 -7.00 -11.22 4.41
CA ASN A 68 -6.16 -12.06 5.26
C ASN A 68 -5.57 -13.29 4.53
N ASP A 69 -5.70 -13.39 3.20
CA ASP A 69 -5.06 -14.42 2.40
C ASP A 69 -3.54 -14.18 2.32
N ASN A 70 -2.80 -14.95 3.12
CA ASN A 70 -1.34 -14.92 3.20
C ASN A 70 -0.64 -15.66 2.05
N THR A 71 -1.38 -16.28 1.12
CA THR A 71 -0.79 -16.80 -0.12
C THR A 71 -0.39 -15.68 -1.08
N LYS A 72 -0.94 -14.47 -0.88
CA LYS A 72 -0.60 -13.25 -1.63
C LYS A 72 0.45 -12.47 -0.85
N SER A 73 1.59 -12.18 -1.48
CA SER A 73 2.72 -11.51 -0.84
C SER A 73 2.50 -10.02 -0.60
N LEU A 74 1.57 -9.40 -1.32
CA LEU A 74 1.38 -7.95 -1.29
C LEU A 74 -0.01 -7.57 -0.76
N VAL A 75 -0.08 -6.38 -0.17
CA VAL A 75 -1.33 -5.72 0.26
C VAL A 75 -1.38 -4.33 -0.39
N LEU A 76 -2.45 -4.05 -1.14
CA LEU A 76 -2.74 -2.74 -1.71
C LEU A 76 -3.94 -2.12 -0.98
N MET A 77 -3.79 -0.89 -0.52
CA MET A 77 -4.86 -0.12 0.09
C MET A 77 -5.35 1.00 -0.82
N ASN A 78 -6.59 0.91 -1.32
CA ASN A 78 -7.33 2.00 -1.94
C ASN A 78 -7.95 2.90 -0.86
N TYR A 79 -7.72 4.21 -0.99
CA TYR A 79 -8.35 5.23 -0.14
C TYR A 79 -8.62 6.49 -0.98
N PHE A 80 -9.72 6.49 -1.72
CA PHE A 80 -10.18 7.60 -2.52
C PHE A 80 -11.68 7.49 -2.77
N PRO A 81 -12.41 8.62 -2.89
CA PRO A 81 -13.86 8.61 -3.04
C PRO A 81 -14.28 8.10 -4.42
N SER A 82 -15.54 7.71 -4.57
CA SER A 82 -16.08 7.32 -5.88
C SER A 82 -16.02 8.47 -6.91
N LEU A 83 -16.14 9.71 -6.42
CA LEU A 83 -16.04 10.93 -7.21
C LEU A 83 -14.82 11.75 -6.77
N PRO A 84 -13.78 11.88 -7.62
CA PRO A 84 -12.52 12.52 -7.24
C PRO A 84 -12.66 14.05 -7.19
N VAL A 85 -13.11 14.61 -6.05
CA VAL A 85 -13.26 16.06 -5.87
C VAL A 85 -12.01 16.67 -5.22
N LYS A 86 -11.24 17.44 -5.99
CA LYS A 86 -9.97 18.07 -5.54
C LYS A 86 -10.09 18.92 -4.26
N PHE A 87 -11.27 19.48 -3.99
CA PHE A 87 -11.52 20.33 -2.83
C PHE A 87 -11.60 19.52 -1.53
N THR A 88 -12.10 18.28 -1.58
CA THR A 88 -12.24 17.41 -0.40
C THR A 88 -10.98 16.61 -0.09
N ALA A 89 -10.00 16.57 -1.01
CA ALA A 89 -8.76 15.83 -0.84
C ALA A 89 -8.01 16.16 0.46
N CYS A 90 -8.00 17.43 0.90
CA CYS A 90 -7.37 17.80 2.18
C CYS A 90 -8.07 17.19 3.40
N LEU A 91 -9.40 17.02 3.36
CA LEU A 91 -10.16 16.39 4.43
C LEU A 91 -9.90 14.88 4.45
N GLN A 92 -9.82 14.26 3.27
CA GLN A 92 -9.59 12.84 3.10
C GLN A 92 -8.17 12.46 3.53
N HIS A 93 -7.17 13.23 3.12
CA HIS A 93 -5.76 13.00 3.45
C HIS A 93 -5.34 13.65 4.76
N SER A 94 -6.17 13.47 5.78
CA SER A 94 -5.91 13.90 7.16
C SER A 94 -5.63 12.66 8.01
N GLN A 95 -5.94 12.74 9.31
CA GLN A 95 -5.88 11.61 10.23
C GLN A 95 -6.68 10.39 9.73
N SER A 96 -7.78 10.59 9.01
CA SER A 96 -8.63 9.50 8.52
C SER A 96 -7.93 8.53 7.57
N LEU A 97 -6.96 9.00 6.79
CA LEU A 97 -6.13 8.13 5.93
C LEU A 97 -5.23 7.22 6.78
N VAL A 98 -4.59 7.78 7.81
CA VAL A 98 -3.71 7.03 8.73
C VAL A 98 -4.51 6.03 9.58
N ASP A 99 -5.71 6.40 10.00
CA ASP A 99 -6.63 5.52 10.71
C ASP A 99 -7.07 4.35 9.82
N MET A 100 -7.29 4.60 8.52
CA MET A 100 -7.62 3.54 7.56
C MET A 100 -6.45 2.59 7.32
N VAL A 101 -5.21 3.10 7.26
CA VAL A 101 -4.00 2.26 7.22
C VAL A 101 -3.99 1.26 8.37
N SER A 102 -4.31 1.70 9.59
CA SER A 102 -4.37 0.84 10.78
C SER A 102 -5.56 -0.12 10.75
N THR A 103 -6.71 0.32 10.23
CA THR A 103 -7.91 -0.51 10.05
C THR A 103 -7.64 -1.66 9.08
N CYS A 104 -7.08 -1.35 7.91
CA CYS A 104 -6.74 -2.33 6.89
C CYS A 104 -5.60 -3.26 7.32
N TYR A 105 -4.67 -2.82 8.17
CA TYR A 105 -3.67 -3.70 8.77
C TYR A 105 -4.32 -4.88 9.54
N GLY A 106 -5.34 -4.59 10.35
CA GLY A 106 -6.08 -5.63 11.08
C GLY A 106 -6.83 -6.57 10.11
N ALA A 107 -7.53 -6.01 9.14
CA ALA A 107 -8.28 -6.78 8.14
C ALA A 107 -7.36 -7.64 7.24
N ALA A 108 -6.14 -7.19 6.97
CA ALA A 108 -5.14 -7.88 6.17
C ALA A 108 -4.36 -8.96 6.93
N GLY A 109 -4.82 -9.34 8.13
CA GLY A 109 -4.18 -10.37 8.94
C GLY A 109 -2.88 -9.90 9.58
N ASN A 110 -2.86 -8.67 10.11
CA ASN A 110 -1.68 -8.03 10.71
C ASN A 110 -0.52 -7.80 9.72
N ARG A 111 -0.86 -7.41 8.49
CA ARG A 111 0.11 -7.07 7.44
C ARG A 111 -0.09 -5.62 7.02
N TRP A 112 0.99 -4.85 7.07
CA TRP A 112 0.97 -3.47 6.59
C TRP A 112 0.90 -3.42 5.07
N ALA A 113 0.18 -2.44 4.54
CA ALA A 113 0.06 -2.25 3.10
C ALA A 113 1.42 -1.96 2.45
N ASN A 114 1.68 -2.56 1.30
CA ASN A 114 2.86 -2.25 0.48
C ASN A 114 2.62 -1.00 -0.38
N PHE A 115 1.37 -0.79 -0.79
CA PHE A 115 0.97 0.33 -1.63
C PHE A 115 -0.29 0.99 -1.07
N VAL A 116 -0.35 2.31 -1.15
CA VAL A 116 -1.55 3.10 -0.86
C VAL A 116 -1.91 3.93 -2.10
N ALA A 117 -3.14 3.77 -2.58
CA ALA A 117 -3.69 4.50 -3.71
C ALA A 117 -4.62 5.60 -3.21
N VAL A 118 -4.39 6.84 -3.66
CA VAL A 118 -5.13 8.04 -3.26
C VAL A 118 -5.28 9.02 -4.43
N ASP A 119 -6.30 9.88 -4.38
CA ASP A 119 -6.52 10.94 -5.36
C ASP A 119 -5.91 12.27 -4.93
N TYR A 120 -5.23 12.99 -5.83
CA TYR A 120 -4.61 14.29 -5.52
C TYR A 120 -3.57 14.24 -4.39
N TYR A 121 -2.69 13.22 -4.38
CA TYR A 121 -1.69 12.92 -3.34
C TYR A 121 -0.89 14.10 -2.74
N LYS A 122 -0.71 15.20 -3.49
CA LYS A 122 -0.03 16.43 -3.01
C LYS A 122 -0.90 17.32 -2.09
N ARG A 123 -2.18 17.03 -1.92
CA ARG A 123 -3.12 17.81 -1.10
C ARG A 123 -3.37 17.10 0.21
N SER A 124 -3.15 17.78 1.32
CA SER A 124 -3.37 17.28 2.68
C SER A 124 -3.52 18.45 3.64
N ASP A 125 -3.70 18.14 4.92
CA ASP A 125 -3.66 19.06 6.05
C ASP A 125 -2.25 19.27 6.64
N GLY A 126 -1.23 18.70 6.01
CA GLY A 126 0.18 18.79 6.43
C GLY A 126 0.95 17.49 6.23
N GLY A 127 0.33 16.34 6.54
CA GLY A 127 0.95 15.02 6.43
C GLY A 127 0.44 14.21 5.23
N GLY A 128 -0.83 13.80 5.28
CA GLY A 128 -1.53 13.09 4.21
C GLY A 128 -0.81 11.88 3.64
N ALA A 129 -0.79 11.76 2.31
CA ALA A 129 -0.24 10.59 1.61
C ALA A 129 1.23 10.30 1.96
N PHE A 130 2.04 11.35 2.19
CA PHE A 130 3.45 11.17 2.56
C PHE A 130 3.59 10.63 3.99
N GLN A 131 2.82 11.16 4.94
CA GLN A 131 2.80 10.64 6.31
C GLN A 131 2.33 9.17 6.36
N ALA A 132 1.28 8.82 5.62
CA ALA A 132 0.82 7.43 5.51
C ALA A 132 1.91 6.52 4.92
N THR A 133 2.64 7.02 3.91
CA THR A 133 3.77 6.28 3.31
C THR A 133 4.93 6.11 4.28
N ASP A 134 5.30 7.15 5.04
CA ASP A 134 6.37 7.10 6.04
C ASP A 134 6.03 6.16 7.20
N LEU A 135 4.76 6.13 7.63
CA LEU A 135 4.25 5.15 8.58
C LEU A 135 4.39 3.73 8.04
N LEU A 136 3.88 3.46 6.82
CA LEU A 136 3.96 2.13 6.21
C LEU A 136 5.41 1.65 6.09
N ASN A 137 6.32 2.52 5.62
CA ASN A 137 7.75 2.22 5.53
C ASN A 137 8.38 1.96 6.90
N GLY A 138 8.10 2.80 7.91
CA GLY A 138 8.60 2.61 9.28
C GLY A 138 8.15 1.27 9.87
N ARG A 139 6.88 0.92 9.66
CA ARG A 139 6.29 -0.34 10.11
C ARG A 139 6.88 -1.56 9.42
N LEU A 140 7.05 -1.50 8.09
CA LEU A 140 7.58 -2.60 7.29
C LEU A 140 9.08 -2.84 7.51
N LEU A 141 9.86 -1.77 7.70
CA LEU A 141 11.33 -1.88 7.76
C LEU A 141 11.87 -2.07 9.18
N CYS A 142 11.27 -1.43 10.18
CA CYS A 142 11.83 -1.43 11.55
C CYS A 142 10.76 -1.49 12.66
N GLY A 143 9.48 -1.60 12.32
CA GLY A 143 8.37 -1.64 13.28
C GLY A 143 7.94 -0.29 13.86
N CYS A 144 8.59 0.81 13.46
CA CYS A 144 8.36 2.15 14.03
C CYS A 144 7.17 2.88 13.39
N GLN A 145 6.68 3.93 14.06
CA GLN A 145 5.57 4.76 13.59
C GLN A 145 5.94 5.68 12.42
N ASP A 146 7.24 5.83 12.16
CA ASP A 146 7.78 6.70 11.13
C ASP A 146 9.13 6.14 10.67
N ILE A 147 9.37 6.15 9.37
CA ILE A 147 10.63 5.71 8.77
C ILE A 147 11.84 6.49 9.28
N ARG A 148 11.67 7.76 9.64
CA ARG A 148 12.73 8.60 10.19
C ARG A 148 13.19 8.15 11.58
N ALA A 149 12.36 7.37 12.27
CA ALA A 149 12.70 6.79 13.57
C ALA A 149 13.46 5.46 13.47
N CYS A 150 13.62 4.89 12.27
CA CYS A 150 14.41 3.68 12.08
C CYS A 150 15.91 3.98 12.31
N SER A 151 16.51 3.36 13.32
CA SER A 151 17.97 3.43 13.52
C SER A 151 18.74 2.73 12.39
N GLN A 152 19.97 3.14 12.12
CA GLN A 152 20.84 2.40 11.19
C GLN A 152 21.24 1.05 11.81
N GLY A 153 20.65 -0.03 11.32
CA GLY A 153 20.92 -1.41 11.76
C GLY A 153 19.65 -2.25 11.79
N SER A 154 19.75 -3.53 11.46
CA SER A 154 18.61 -4.47 11.45
C SER A 154 18.17 -4.80 12.88
N GLY A 155 17.32 -3.97 13.46
CA GLY A 155 16.71 -4.18 14.77
C GLY A 155 15.54 -3.23 15.00
N VAL A 156 14.53 -3.70 15.74
CA VAL A 156 13.39 -2.88 16.18
C VAL A 156 13.89 -1.93 17.27
N VAL A 157 14.59 -0.88 16.87
CA VAL A 157 15.00 0.23 17.74
C VAL A 157 14.47 1.50 17.09
N CYS A 158 13.36 2.00 17.64
CA CYS A 158 12.82 3.29 17.27
C CYS A 158 13.54 4.37 18.06
N SER A 159 14.18 5.32 17.38
CA SER A 159 14.67 6.52 18.06
C SER A 159 13.48 7.29 18.65
N ALA A 160 13.71 7.86 19.83
CA ALA A 160 12.75 8.71 20.52
C ALA A 160 12.46 10.01 19.72
#